data_AF-A0A931XMB7-F1
#
_entry.id   AF-A0A931XMB7-F1
#
_cell.length_a   1.000
_cell.length_b   1.000
_cell.length_c   1.000
_cell.angle_alpha   90.00
_cell.angle_beta   90.00
_cell.angle_gamma   90.00
#
_symmetry.space_group_name_H-M   'P 1'
#
loop_
_entity.id
_entity.type
_entity.pdbx_description
1 polymer ?
#
loop_
_entity_poly.entity_id
_entity_poly.type
_entity_poly.pdbx_seq_one_letter_code
_entity_poly.pdbx_strand_id
1 'polypeptide(L)'
;LGVGIYLSWTLGNGVLELRLAYRRIDEARQILAMEQSRGEELKRKWVEIQTPEYLEKVARNDLNMQKEGETVVVMGRTLELKNSRTQEQEDVDEPNWQKWLNLLR
;
A
#
# COMPACT_ATOMS: atom_id res chain seq x y z
N LEU A 1 33.04 -55.13 13.73
CA LEU A 1 33.04 -53.71 14.19
C LEU A 1 32.92 -52.73 13.02
N GLY A 2 33.75 -52.81 11.97
CA GLY A 2 33.74 -51.84 10.85
C GLY A 2 32.40 -51.71 10.09
N VAL A 3 31.68 -52.81 9.86
CA VAL A 3 30.38 -52.78 9.15
C VAL A 3 29.32 -51.99 9.93
N GLY A 4 29.30 -52.11 11.26
CA GLY A 4 28.34 -51.39 12.10
C GLY A 4 28.58 -49.87 12.14
N ILE A 5 29.86 -49.46 12.14
CA ILE A 5 30.24 -48.03 12.06
C ILE A 5 29.87 -47.46 10.69
N TYR A 6 30.13 -48.21 9.62
CA TYR A 6 29.76 -47.81 8.26
C TYR A 6 28.25 -47.62 8.12
N LEU A 7 27.46 -48.60 8.55
CA LEU A 7 26.00 -48.49 8.54
C LEU A 7 25.51 -47.30 9.36
N SER A 8 26.06 -47.09 10.56
CA SER A 8 25.69 -45.93 11.40
C SER A 8 25.98 -44.60 10.70
N TRP A 9 27.10 -44.51 9.97
CA TRP A 9 27.47 -43.33 9.18
C TRP A 9 26.54 -43.11 7.98
N THR A 10 26.20 -44.17 7.24
CA THR A 10 25.33 -44.05 6.06
C THR A 10 23.90 -43.69 6.45
N LEU A 11 23.38 -44.28 7.52
CA LEU A 11 22.07 -43.96 8.08
C LEU A 11 22.02 -42.53 8.60
N GLY A 12 23.09 -42.06 9.27
CA GLY A 12 23.20 -40.67 9.74
C GLY A 12 23.14 -39.66 8.59
N ASN A 13 23.91 -39.90 7.53
CA ASN A 13 23.91 -39.02 6.36
C ASN A 13 22.57 -39.05 5.60
N GLY A 14 21.94 -40.23 5.47
CA GLY A 14 20.65 -40.35 4.81
C GLY A 14 19.53 -39.58 5.52
N VAL A 15 19.52 -39.55 6.85
CA VAL A 15 18.55 -38.77 7.64
C VAL A 15 18.75 -37.26 7.43
N LEU A 16 20.00 -36.80 7.31
CA LEU A 16 20.30 -35.39 7.05
C LEU A 16 19.84 -34.96 5.65
N GLU A 17 20.14 -35.75 4.63
CA GLU A 17 19.70 -35.50 3.25
C GLU A 17 18.18 -35.49 3.14
N LEU A 18 17.50 -36.43 3.81
CA LEU A 18 16.05 -36.50 3.83
C LEU A 18 15.44 -35.24 4.46
N ARG A 19 15.99 -34.76 5.58
CA ARG A 19 15.52 -33.50 6.21
C ARG A 19 15.72 -32.30 5.30
N LEU A 20 16.84 -32.22 4.59
CA LEU A 20 17.09 -31.13 3.63
C LEU A 20 16.11 -31.19 2.45
N ALA A 21 15.81 -32.39 1.94
CA ALA A 21 14.83 -32.60 0.89
C ALA A 21 13.42 -32.17 1.34
N TYR A 22 12.99 -32.54 2.55
CA TYR A 22 11.72 -32.11 3.11
C TYR A 22 11.62 -30.58 3.23
N ARG A 23 12.68 -29.91 3.72
CA ARG A 23 12.71 -28.45 3.82
C ARG A 23 12.52 -27.77 2.46
N ARG A 24 13.20 -28.25 1.41
CA ARG A 24 13.04 -27.72 0.05
C ARG A 24 11.62 -27.88 -0.48
N ILE A 25 10.99 -29.02 -0.19
CA ILE A 25 9.60 -29.28 -0.58
C ILE A 25 8.64 -28.32 0.16
N ASP A 26 8.85 -28.11 1.45
CA ASP A 26 8.02 -27.19 2.24
C ASP A 26 8.20 -25.73 1.78
N GLU A 27 9.43 -25.29 1.53
CA GLU A 27 9.71 -23.97 0.96
C GLU A 27 9.01 -23.78 -0.39
N ALA A 28 9.12 -24.76 -1.29
CA ALA A 28 8.45 -24.71 -2.58
C ALA A 28 6.91 -24.67 -2.44
N ARG A 29 6.34 -25.41 -1.49
CA ARG A 29 4.89 -25.38 -1.20
C ARG A 29 4.45 -24.02 -0.66
N GLN A 30 5.23 -23.41 0.23
CA GLN A 30 4.93 -22.09 0.77
C GLN A 30 4.96 -21.02 -0.32
N ILE A 31 5.98 -21.05 -1.18
CA ILE A 31 6.09 -20.12 -2.31
C ILE A 31 4.90 -20.30 -3.25
N LEU A 32 4.53 -21.55 -3.57
CA LEU A 32 3.39 -21.83 -4.43
C LEU A 32 2.08 -21.29 -3.83
N ALA A 33 1.84 -21.51 -2.53
CA ALA A 33 0.65 -21.02 -1.85
C ALA A 33 0.59 -19.48 -1.81
N MET A 34 1.73 -18.83 -1.56
CA MET A 34 1.84 -17.37 -1.61
C MET A 34 1.54 -16.84 -3.02
N GLU A 35 2.10 -17.45 -4.06
CA GLU A 35 1.90 -16.98 -5.43
C GLU A 35 0.47 -17.23 -5.93
N GLN A 36 -0.14 -18.34 -5.51
CA GLN A 36 -1.56 -18.62 -5.79
C GLN A 36 -2.48 -17.59 -5.13
N SER A 37 -2.27 -17.27 -3.85
CA SER A 37 -3.07 -16.27 -3.15
C SER A 37 -2.93 -14.87 -3.76
N ARG A 38 -1.70 -14.47 -4.15
CA ARG A 38 -1.46 -13.24 -4.92
C ARG A 38 -2.19 -13.27 -6.26
N GLY A 39 -2.09 -14.37 -7.00
CA GLY A 39 -2.77 -14.53 -8.29
C GLY A 39 -4.29 -14.41 -8.17
N GLU A 40 -4.89 -14.97 -7.12
CA GLU A 40 -6.32 -14.81 -6.83
C GLU A 40 -6.70 -13.36 -6.49
N GLU A 41 -5.90 -12.68 -5.66
CA GLU A 41 -6.13 -11.28 -5.31
C GLU A 41 -6.05 -10.38 -6.56
N LEU A 42 -5.04 -10.59 -7.40
CA LEU A 42 -4.89 -9.85 -8.66
C LEU A 42 -6.07 -10.10 -9.60
N LYS A 43 -6.56 -11.34 -9.69
CA LYS A 43 -7.77 -11.64 -10.48
C LYS A 43 -9.00 -10.92 -9.94
N ARG A 44 -9.18 -10.85 -8.62
CA ARG A 44 -10.30 -10.10 -8.02
C ARG A 44 -10.23 -8.62 -8.37
N LYS A 45 -9.05 -8.00 -8.21
CA LYS A 45 -8.81 -6.60 -8.60
C LYS A 45 -9.02 -6.37 -10.09
N TRP A 46 -8.61 -7.31 -10.94
CA TRP A 46 -8.80 -7.22 -12.37
C TRP A 46 -10.29 -7.20 -12.74
N VAL A 47 -11.09 -8.08 -12.14
CA VAL A 47 -12.55 -8.10 -12.33
C VAL A 47 -13.18 -6.81 -11.83
N GLU A 48 -12.75 -6.29 -10.67
CA GLU A 48 -13.23 -5.03 -10.11
C GLU A 48 -12.97 -3.84 -11.06
N ILE A 49 -11.77 -3.75 -11.63
CA ILE A 49 -11.40 -2.67 -12.56
C ILE A 49 -12.18 -2.74 -13.88
N GLN A 50 -12.56 -3.95 -14.33
CA GLN A 50 -13.36 -4.13 -15.55
C GLN A 50 -14.83 -3.73 -15.37
N THR A 51 -15.29 -3.47 -14.14
CA THR A 51 -16.68 -3.05 -13.91
C THR A 51 -16.94 -1.66 -14.48
N PRO A 52 -18.14 -1.42 -15.05
CA PRO A 52 -18.50 -0.10 -15.56
C PRO A 52 -18.50 0.96 -14.46
N GLU A 53 -18.82 0.59 -13.20
CA GLU A 53 -18.79 1.52 -12.07
C GLU A 53 -17.37 2.02 -11.75
N TYR A 54 -16.36 1.14 -11.85
CA TYR A 54 -14.97 1.54 -11.66
C TYR A 54 -14.50 2.46 -12.78
N LEU A 55 -14.85 2.15 -14.04
CA LEU A 55 -14.51 2.98 -15.18
C LEU A 55 -15.16 4.37 -15.10
N GLU A 56 -16.44 4.44 -14.71
CA GLU A 56 -17.14 5.70 -14.46
C GLU A 56 -16.46 6.50 -13.34
N LYS A 57 -16.08 5.84 -12.24
CA LYS A 57 -15.38 6.48 -11.12
C LYS A 57 -14.03 7.06 -11.55
N VAL A 58 -13.24 6.31 -12.32
CA VAL A 58 -11.95 6.80 -12.85
C VAL A 58 -12.16 7.96 -13.81
N ALA A 59 -13.05 7.81 -14.79
CA ALA A 59 -13.36 8.88 -15.73
C ALA A 59 -13.86 10.15 -15.03
N ARG A 60 -14.69 9.99 -13.98
CA ARG A 60 -15.18 11.10 -13.16
C ARG A 60 -14.05 11.80 -12.42
N ASN A 61 -13.14 11.05 -11.81
CA ASN A 61 -11.98 11.61 -11.12
C ASN A 61 -11.03 12.34 -12.09
N ASP A 62 -10.74 11.74 -13.25
CA ASP A 62 -9.85 12.31 -14.26
C ASP A 62 -10.41 13.58 -14.89
N LEU A 63 -11.72 13.62 -15.11
CA LEU A 63 -12.43 14.79 -15.63
C LEU A 63 -12.81 15.80 -14.53
N ASN A 64 -12.46 15.52 -13.27
CA ASN A 64 -12.81 16.31 -12.09
C ASN A 64 -14.33 16.61 -11.99
N MET A 65 -15.15 15.65 -12.43
CA MET A 65 -16.61 15.71 -12.43
C MET A 65 -17.16 15.16 -11.11
N GLN A 66 -18.41 15.50 -10.76
CA GLN A 66 -19.10 14.97 -9.57
C GLN A 66 -20.32 14.18 -9.98
N LYS A 67 -20.67 13.15 -9.20
CA LYS A 67 -21.93 12.42 -9.42
C LYS A 67 -23.07 13.25 -8.85
N GLU A 68 -24.25 13.17 -9.46
CA GLU A 68 -25.45 13.84 -8.94
C GLU A 68 -25.72 13.40 -7.48
N GLY A 69 -25.74 14.37 -6.57
CA GLY A 69 -25.93 14.14 -5.13
C GLY A 69 -24.67 14.02 -4.27
N GLU A 70 -23.46 14.06 -4.85
CA GLU A 70 -22.21 14.18 -4.07
C GLU A 70 -22.01 15.61 -3.56
N THR A 71 -21.71 15.78 -2.26
CA THR A 71 -21.36 17.08 -1.67
C THR A 71 -19.84 17.21 -1.60
N VAL A 72 -19.26 18.12 -2.37
CA VAL A 72 -17.83 18.45 -2.24
C VAL A 72 -17.61 19.35 -1.03
N VAL A 73 -17.04 18.75 0.02
CA VAL A 73 -16.57 19.47 1.20
C VAL A 73 -15.17 19.99 0.92
N VAL A 74 -15.08 21.23 0.46
CA VAL A 74 -13.80 21.96 0.49
C VAL A 74 -13.52 22.30 1.94
N MET A 75 -12.66 21.51 2.58
CA MET A 75 -12.24 21.74 3.96
C MET A 75 -11.28 22.94 3.95
N GLY A 76 -11.84 24.15 3.91
CA GLY A 76 -11.13 25.39 4.13
C GLY A 76 -10.51 25.31 5.53
N ARG A 77 -9.18 25.29 5.59
CA ARG A 77 -8.45 25.31 6.85
C ARG A 77 -8.58 26.72 7.45
N THR A 78 -9.76 27.07 7.98
CA THR A 78 -10.04 28.07 9.03
C THR A 78 -11.56 28.09 9.27
N LEU A 79 -12.05 27.32 10.24
CA LEU A 79 -13.33 27.61 10.88
C LEU A 79 -13.10 28.68 11.95
N GLU A 80 -13.04 29.95 11.55
CA GLU A 80 -13.26 31.08 12.46
C GLU A 80 -14.32 31.96 11.80
N LEU A 81 -15.59 31.53 11.88
CA LEU A 81 -16.74 32.43 11.75
C LEU A 81 -16.74 33.37 12.97
N LYS A 82 -15.81 34.33 13.02
CA LYS A 82 -15.92 35.48 13.91
C LYS A 82 -16.51 36.65 13.13
N ASN A 83 -17.75 36.97 13.47
CA ASN A 83 -18.35 38.28 13.23
C ASN A 83 -17.42 39.38 13.74
N SER A 84 -16.64 40.00 12.87
CA SER A 84 -15.98 41.28 13.16
C SER A 84 -15.84 42.06 11.86
N ARG A 85 -16.61 43.14 11.74
CA ARG A 85 -16.39 44.19 10.75
C ARG A 85 -15.00 44.79 10.94
N THR A 86 -14.36 45.07 9.80
CA THR A 86 -13.31 46.08 9.60
C THR A 86 -11.92 45.75 10.17
N GLN A 87 -11.02 45.34 9.27
CA GLN A 87 -9.85 46.14 8.89
C GLN A 87 -9.23 45.53 7.62
N GLU A 88 -9.30 46.27 6.52
CA GLU A 88 -8.42 46.06 5.36
C GLU A 88 -6.98 46.24 5.85
N GLN A 89 -6.25 45.14 6.01
CA GLN A 89 -4.80 45.20 6.03
C GLN A 89 -4.34 45.07 4.58
N GLU A 90 -3.71 46.14 4.11
CA GLU A 90 -3.04 46.20 2.81
C GLU A 90 -2.18 44.96 2.61
N ASP A 91 -2.44 44.26 1.50
CA ASP A 91 -1.63 43.15 1.02
C ASP A 91 -0.29 43.73 0.55
N VAL A 92 0.66 43.85 1.49
CA VAL A 92 2.04 44.18 1.15
C VAL A 92 2.61 42.98 0.38
N ASP A 93 3.00 43.22 -0.86
CA ASP A 93 3.58 42.24 -1.79
C ASP A 93 4.99 41.83 -1.32
N GLU A 94 5.05 41.12 -0.19
CA GLU A 94 6.29 40.56 0.33
C GLU A 94 6.57 39.20 -0.30
N PRO A 95 7.80 38.95 -0.78
CA PRO A 95 8.17 37.66 -1.33
C PRO A 95 8.06 36.55 -0.27
N ASN A 96 7.67 35.35 -0.72
CA ASN A 96 7.35 34.24 0.17
C ASN A 96 8.43 33.91 1.22
N TRP A 97 9.72 34.07 0.91
CA TRP A 97 10.82 33.78 1.86
C TRP A 97 10.76 34.63 3.14
N GLN A 98 10.24 35.86 3.04
CA GLN A 98 10.11 36.80 4.15
C GLN A 98 8.98 36.37 5.09
N LYS A 99 7.89 35.83 4.54
CA LYS A 99 6.77 35.23 5.28
C LYS A 99 7.21 34.04 6.13
N TRP A 100 8.11 33.20 5.61
CA TRP A 100 8.63 32.04 6.35
C TRP A 100 9.52 32.41 7.55
N LEU A 101 10.33 33.48 7.42
CA LEU A 101 11.16 33.96 8.53
C LEU A 101 10.33 34.49 9.70
N ASN A 102 9.20 35.15 9.42
CA ASN A 102 8.30 35.64 10.46
C ASN A 102 7.64 34.52 11.29
N LEU A 103 7.53 33.30 10.76
CA LEU A 103 6.98 32.15 11.50
C LEU A 103 7.98 31.55 12.51
N LEU A 104 9.26 31.89 12.40
CA LEU A 104 10.34 31.35 13.26
C LEU A 104 10.73 32.30 14.39
N ARG A 105 10.09 33.46 14.50
CA ARG A 105 10.28 34.45 15.56
C ARG A 105 9.18 34.32 16.61
#